data_AF-A0A6P8V1S7-F1
#
_entry.id   AF-A0A6P8V1S7-F1
#
_cell.length_a   1.000
_cell.length_b   1.000
_cell.length_c   1.000
_cell.angle_alpha   90.00
_cell.angle_beta   90.00
_cell.angle_gamma   90.00
#
_symmetry.space_group_name_H-M   'P 1'
#
loop_
_entity.id
_entity.type
_entity.pdbx_description
1 polymer ?
#
loop_
_entity_poly.entity_id
_entity_poly.type
_entity_poly.pdbx_seq_one_letter_code
_entity_poly.pdbx_strand_id
1 'polypeptide(L)'
;MGTAEMLQRVFADEKAKEVRDLMDEYLKRLQINLGKPQLQLAETRQIELVLSAQLTRLKNSMLVDGHMNSMLLKQWVNGAAFHTQMLIHQARLEEADGSRAVRAAGVYQQQLNVIIDRYKKYLIEGLAVGVAFGAIGKTSSASFESARNLAIGIGIQNFPEGLAVSLPLRGSGMSTWKSFWYGQLSGMVEPIAGVLGALAVVLAEPLLPYALAFAAGAMVYVVVDDIIPEAQVSGNGKLASWTSIVGFVVMMSLDVGLG
;
A
#
# COMPACT_ATOMS: atom_id res chain seq x y z
N MET A 1 1.20 18.11 12.96
CA MET A 1 2.10 17.45 12.00
C MET A 1 3.50 17.48 12.57
N GLY A 2 4.08 16.34 12.91
CA GLY A 2 5.41 16.27 13.51
C GLY A 2 6.52 16.37 12.45
N THR A 3 7.68 16.95 12.78
CA THR A 3 8.83 17.11 11.88
C THR A 3 9.30 15.79 11.25
N ALA A 4 9.15 14.70 12.00
CA ALA A 4 9.51 13.35 11.60
C ALA A 4 8.55 12.79 10.51
N GLU A 5 7.25 13.03 10.68
CA GLU A 5 6.19 12.64 9.75
C GLU A 5 6.32 13.39 8.40
N MET A 6 6.68 14.67 8.46
CA MET A 6 7.08 15.43 7.28
C MET A 6 8.28 14.80 6.58
N LEU A 7 9.34 14.46 7.31
CA LEU A 7 10.53 13.86 6.73
C LEU A 7 10.24 12.53 6.02
N GLN A 8 9.41 11.66 6.59
CA GLN A 8 9.09 10.38 5.97
C GLN A 8 8.18 10.46 4.77
N ARG A 9 7.17 11.33 4.80
CA ARG A 9 6.42 11.67 3.59
C ARG A 9 7.33 12.24 2.51
N VAL A 10 8.25 13.13 2.90
CA VAL A 10 9.26 13.68 1.98
C VAL A 10 10.12 12.57 1.39
N PHE A 11 10.56 11.58 2.17
CA PHE A 11 11.33 10.44 1.65
C PHE A 11 10.52 9.54 0.70
N ALA A 12 9.23 9.29 0.98
CA ALA A 12 8.38 8.53 0.07
C ALA A 12 8.10 9.29 -1.23
N ASP A 13 7.85 10.60 -1.12
CA ASP A 13 7.70 11.50 -2.26
C ASP A 13 9.00 11.66 -3.05
N GLU A 14 10.15 11.62 -2.38
CA GLU A 14 11.49 11.63 -2.99
C GLU A 14 11.72 10.35 -3.80
N LYS A 15 11.42 9.16 -3.25
CA LYS A 15 11.45 7.89 -4.01
C LYS A 15 10.55 7.97 -5.27
N ALA A 16 9.37 8.57 -5.16
CA ALA A 16 8.47 8.78 -6.29
C ALA A 16 9.02 9.77 -7.33
N LYS A 17 9.65 10.85 -6.87
CA LYS A 17 10.35 11.81 -7.74
C LYS A 17 11.54 11.17 -8.43
N GLU A 18 12.35 10.37 -7.74
CA GLU A 18 13.49 9.66 -8.34
C GLU A 18 13.05 8.78 -9.53
N VAL A 19 11.92 8.07 -9.42
CA VAL A 19 11.35 7.31 -10.54
C VAL A 19 10.99 8.23 -11.70
N ARG A 20 10.37 9.38 -11.43
CA ARG A 20 10.01 10.37 -12.47
C ARG A 20 11.23 10.98 -13.14
N ASP A 21 12.21 11.40 -12.35
CA ASP A 21 13.42 12.06 -12.83
C ASP A 21 14.24 11.11 -13.72
N LEU A 22 14.28 9.81 -13.39
CA LEU A 22 14.90 8.79 -14.25
C LEU A 22 14.16 8.59 -15.57
N MET A 23 12.82 8.65 -15.56
CA MET A 23 12.03 8.58 -16.79
C MET A 23 12.33 9.80 -17.69
N ASP A 24 12.38 11.00 -17.11
CA ASP A 24 12.67 12.24 -17.84
C ASP A 24 14.11 12.24 -18.39
N GLU A 25 15.08 11.80 -17.59
CA GLU A 25 16.48 11.66 -18.01
C GLU A 25 16.65 10.66 -19.15
N TYR A 26 15.93 9.52 -19.11
CA TYR A 26 15.92 8.56 -20.22
C TYR A 26 15.40 9.18 -21.51
N LEU A 27 14.25 9.85 -21.46
CA LEU A 27 13.65 10.49 -22.64
C LEU A 27 14.58 11.55 -23.22
N LYS A 28 15.19 12.37 -22.36
CA LYS A 28 16.18 13.37 -22.77
C LYS A 28 17.39 12.73 -23.45
N ARG A 29 17.93 11.64 -22.90
CA ARG A 29 19.06 10.91 -23.48
C ARG A 29 18.73 10.27 -24.82
N LEU A 30 17.54 9.68 -24.96
CA LEU A 30 17.06 9.17 -26.24
C LEU A 30 17.07 10.26 -27.32
N GLN A 31 16.61 11.46 -26.99
CA GLN A 31 16.61 12.62 -27.90
C GLN A 31 18.04 13.06 -28.27
N ILE A 32 18.94 13.17 -27.29
CA ILE A 32 20.34 13.60 -27.52
C ILE A 32 21.08 12.60 -28.43
N ASN A 33 20.81 11.31 -28.25
CA ASN A 33 21.54 10.24 -28.93
C ASN A 33 20.79 9.64 -30.13
N LEU A 34 19.81 10.38 -30.68
CA LEU A 34 19.13 10.02 -31.93
C LEU A 34 20.14 9.69 -33.04
N GLY A 35 19.95 8.55 -33.70
CA GLY A 35 20.84 8.07 -34.77
C GLY A 35 22.13 7.40 -34.29
N LYS A 36 22.34 7.23 -32.97
CA LYS A 36 23.52 6.55 -32.38
C LYS A 36 23.09 5.29 -31.60
N PRO A 37 22.73 4.19 -32.28
CA PRO A 37 22.08 3.02 -31.66
C PRO A 37 22.93 2.36 -30.57
N GLN A 38 24.25 2.26 -30.75
CA GLN A 38 25.15 1.68 -29.75
C GLN A 38 25.19 2.51 -28.44
N LEU A 39 25.17 3.84 -28.56
CA LEU A 39 25.18 4.73 -27.39
C LEU A 39 23.82 4.73 -26.69
N GLN A 40 22.72 4.76 -27.46
CA GLN A 40 21.37 4.61 -26.92
C GLN A 40 21.21 3.30 -26.15
N LEU A 41 21.74 2.20 -26.67
CA LEU A 41 21.68 0.90 -26.01
C LEU A 41 22.44 0.90 -24.67
N ALA A 42 23.65 1.44 -24.65
CA ALA A 42 24.46 1.52 -23.44
C ALA A 42 23.79 2.37 -22.34
N GLU A 43 23.25 3.53 -22.70
CA GLU A 43 22.54 4.40 -21.75
C GLU A 43 21.22 3.79 -21.28
N THR A 44 20.48 3.15 -22.20
CA THR A 44 19.24 2.44 -21.87
C THR A 44 19.52 1.38 -20.80
N ARG A 45 20.57 0.56 -20.96
CA ARG A 45 20.96 -0.46 -19.96
C ARG A 45 21.30 0.14 -18.60
N GLN A 46 22.01 1.27 -18.58
CA GLN A 46 22.39 1.92 -17.32
C GLN A 46 21.15 2.46 -16.59
N ILE A 47 20.28 3.18 -17.28
CA ILE A 47 19.06 3.73 -16.66
C ILE A 47 18.08 2.62 -16.29
N GLU A 48 18.00 1.54 -17.06
CA GLU A 48 17.16 0.38 -16.78
C GLU A 48 17.46 -0.24 -15.41
N LEU A 49 18.74 -0.46 -15.10
CA LEU A 49 19.16 -0.99 -13.81
C LEU A 49 18.76 -0.06 -12.65
N VAL A 50 18.95 1.25 -12.81
CA VAL A 50 18.62 2.22 -11.75
C VAL A 50 17.10 2.35 -11.58
N LEU A 51 16.34 2.43 -12.67
CA LEU A 51 14.89 2.55 -12.63
C LEU A 51 14.24 1.31 -12.00
N SER A 52 14.70 0.11 -12.33
CA SER A 52 14.22 -1.14 -11.72
C SER A 52 14.44 -1.16 -10.20
N ALA A 53 15.62 -0.72 -9.76
CA ALA A 53 15.93 -0.59 -8.33
C ALA A 53 15.01 0.43 -7.64
N GLN A 54 14.74 1.57 -8.28
CA GLN A 54 13.87 2.60 -7.72
C GLN A 54 12.40 2.20 -7.69
N LEU A 55 11.91 1.50 -8.70
CA LEU A 55 10.58 0.89 -8.67
C LEU A 55 10.43 -0.12 -7.53
N THR A 56 11.48 -0.88 -7.24
CA THR A 56 11.49 -1.80 -6.11
C THR A 56 11.45 -1.04 -4.78
N ARG A 57 12.22 0.03 -4.63
CA ARG A 57 12.21 0.88 -3.43
C ARG A 57 10.86 1.57 -3.24
N LEU A 58 10.27 2.09 -4.31
CA LEU A 58 8.95 2.72 -4.28
C LEU A 58 7.85 1.71 -3.91
N LYS A 59 7.89 0.50 -4.47
CA LYS A 59 7.01 -0.60 -4.06
C LYS A 59 7.15 -0.90 -2.57
N ASN A 60 8.38 -1.09 -2.10
CA ASN A 60 8.64 -1.41 -0.69
C ASN A 60 8.17 -0.27 0.22
N SER A 61 8.24 0.99 -0.23
CA SER A 61 7.70 2.11 0.53
C SER A 61 6.17 2.03 0.73
N MET A 62 5.46 1.45 -0.24
CA MET A 62 4.01 1.27 -0.16
C MET A 62 3.61 0.02 0.61
N LEU A 63 4.33 -1.10 0.40
CA LEU A 63 3.95 -2.40 0.95
C LEU A 63 4.58 -2.70 2.32
N VAL A 64 5.81 -2.25 2.52
CA VAL A 64 6.62 -2.57 3.70
C VAL A 64 6.73 -1.37 4.63
N ASP A 65 6.92 -0.15 4.09
CA ASP A 65 7.06 1.07 4.90
C ASP A 65 5.68 1.71 5.23
N GLY A 66 4.57 1.13 4.79
CA GLY A 66 3.21 1.55 5.16
C GLY A 66 2.76 2.90 4.57
N HIS A 67 3.50 3.48 3.63
CA HIS A 67 3.19 4.81 3.06
C HIS A 67 2.18 4.76 1.91
N MET A 68 1.25 3.80 1.94
CA MET A 68 0.30 3.57 0.85
C MET A 68 -0.53 4.82 0.54
N ASN A 69 -0.48 5.31 -0.69
CA ASN A 69 -1.38 6.37 -1.15
C ASN A 69 -1.53 6.37 -2.68
N SER A 70 -2.53 7.11 -3.17
CA SER A 70 -2.87 7.14 -4.59
C SER A 70 -1.79 7.78 -5.47
N MET A 71 -0.96 8.68 -4.94
CA MET A 71 0.14 9.31 -5.68
C MET A 71 1.30 8.33 -5.90
N LEU A 72 1.73 7.62 -4.85
CA LEU A 72 2.80 6.61 -4.97
C LEU A 72 2.37 5.45 -5.85
N LEU A 73 1.12 4.98 -5.73
CA LEU A 73 0.56 3.94 -6.59
C LEU A 73 0.62 4.36 -8.06
N LYS A 74 0.15 5.57 -8.39
CA LYS A 74 0.20 6.10 -9.76
C LYS A 74 1.64 6.20 -10.27
N GLN A 75 2.55 6.70 -9.45
CA GLN A 75 3.95 6.85 -9.85
C GLN A 75 4.61 5.50 -10.10
N TRP A 76 4.31 4.49 -9.28
CA TRP A 76 4.81 3.15 -9.46
C TRP A 76 4.25 2.48 -10.73
N VAL A 77 2.94 2.58 -10.96
CA VAL A 77 2.29 2.04 -12.19
C VAL A 77 2.87 2.69 -13.45
N ASN A 78 3.01 4.02 -13.45
CA ASN A 78 3.59 4.75 -14.58
C ASN A 78 5.04 4.34 -14.83
N GLY A 79 5.85 4.23 -13.77
CA GLY A 79 7.24 3.81 -13.90
C GLY A 79 7.39 2.34 -14.32
N ALA A 80 6.52 1.43 -13.86
CA ALA A 80 6.50 0.03 -14.29
C ALA A 80 6.14 -0.12 -15.78
N ALA A 81 5.14 0.64 -16.24
CA ALA A 81 4.77 0.70 -17.66
C ALA A 81 5.93 1.26 -18.51
N PHE A 82 6.56 2.34 -18.03
CA PHE A 82 7.71 2.94 -18.68
C PHE A 82 8.91 1.99 -18.75
N HIS A 83 9.24 1.28 -17.66
CA HIS A 83 10.31 0.29 -17.64
C HIS A 83 10.06 -0.85 -18.62
N THR A 84 8.80 -1.30 -18.73
CA THR A 84 8.40 -2.29 -19.74
C THR A 84 8.62 -1.76 -21.16
N GLN A 85 8.24 -0.50 -21.45
CA GLN A 85 8.49 0.14 -22.75
C GLN A 85 9.97 0.32 -23.04
N MET A 86 10.77 0.65 -22.03
CA MET A 86 12.23 0.74 -22.14
C MET A 86 12.86 -0.61 -22.49
N LEU A 87 12.39 -1.71 -21.89
CA LEU A 87 12.84 -3.07 -22.27
C LEU A 87 12.42 -3.45 -23.69
N ILE A 88 11.25 -3.02 -24.16
CA ILE A 88 10.84 -3.19 -25.56
C ILE A 88 11.77 -2.40 -26.48
N HIS A 89 12.11 -1.16 -26.12
CA HIS A 89 13.04 -0.34 -26.89
C HIS A 89 14.44 -0.98 -26.94
N GLN A 90 14.93 -1.48 -25.80
CA GLN A 90 16.19 -2.20 -25.71
C GLN A 90 16.20 -3.44 -26.62
N ALA A 91 15.14 -4.26 -26.59
CA ALA A 91 15.03 -5.44 -27.46
C ALA A 91 15.09 -5.06 -28.95
N ARG A 92 14.48 -3.94 -29.34
CA ARG A 92 14.56 -3.42 -30.73
C ARG A 92 15.98 -3.00 -31.11
N LEU A 93 16.71 -2.35 -30.20
CA LEU A 93 18.10 -1.95 -30.43
C LEU A 93 19.06 -3.15 -30.49
N GLU A 94 18.74 -4.22 -29.77
CA GLU A 94 19.54 -5.46 -29.71
C GLU A 94 19.16 -6.47 -30.80
N GLU A 95 18.13 -6.19 -31.62
CA GLU A 95 17.51 -7.17 -32.53
C GLU A 95 17.11 -8.49 -31.81
N ALA A 96 16.78 -8.38 -30.53
CA ALA A 96 16.43 -9.49 -29.66
C ALA A 96 14.91 -9.68 -29.56
N ASP A 97 14.47 -10.81 -29.02
CA ASP A 97 13.07 -11.04 -28.72
C ASP A 97 12.59 -10.18 -27.53
N GLY A 98 11.28 -9.94 -27.45
CA GLY A 98 10.67 -9.16 -26.37
C GLY A 98 10.59 -9.90 -25.02
N SER A 99 11.28 -11.03 -24.84
CA SER A 99 11.08 -11.92 -23.68
C SER A 99 11.38 -11.24 -22.33
N ARG A 100 12.34 -10.32 -22.29
CA ARG A 100 12.65 -9.52 -21.07
C ARG A 100 11.49 -8.60 -20.71
N ALA A 101 10.90 -7.92 -21.69
CA ALA A 101 9.75 -7.05 -21.46
C ALA A 101 8.51 -7.84 -21.02
N VAL A 102 8.25 -9.00 -21.64
CA VAL A 102 7.12 -9.87 -21.27
C VAL A 102 7.28 -10.40 -19.83
N ARG A 103 8.48 -10.84 -19.45
CA ARG A 103 8.77 -11.27 -18.06
C ARG A 103 8.60 -10.13 -17.07
N ALA A 104 9.12 -8.94 -17.38
CA ALA A 104 8.95 -7.77 -16.53
C ALA A 104 7.47 -7.39 -16.35
N ALA A 105 6.69 -7.40 -17.44
CA ALA A 105 5.24 -7.15 -17.38
C ALA A 105 4.53 -8.15 -16.46
N GLY A 106 4.86 -9.44 -16.54
CA GLY A 106 4.31 -10.47 -15.63
C GLY A 106 4.67 -10.21 -14.16
N VAL A 107 5.91 -9.83 -13.87
CA VAL A 107 6.35 -9.45 -12.51
C VAL A 107 5.60 -8.21 -12.02
N TYR A 108 5.44 -7.19 -12.86
CA TYR A 108 4.70 -5.99 -12.49
C TYR A 108 3.22 -6.24 -12.32
N GLN A 109 2.60 -7.14 -13.09
CA GLN A 109 1.21 -7.55 -12.89
C GLN A 109 1.03 -8.23 -11.53
N GLN A 110 1.92 -9.16 -11.16
CA GLN A 110 1.88 -9.81 -9.85
C GLN A 110 2.07 -8.79 -8.72
N GLN A 111 3.05 -7.88 -8.85
CA GLN A 111 3.29 -6.83 -7.85
C GLN A 111 2.11 -5.85 -7.75
N LEU A 112 1.49 -5.49 -8.88
CA LEU A 112 0.32 -4.62 -8.93
C LEU A 112 -0.86 -5.24 -8.18
N ASN A 113 -1.10 -6.55 -8.33
CA ASN A 113 -2.17 -7.23 -7.61
C ASN A 113 -1.99 -7.09 -6.08
N VAL A 114 -0.76 -7.31 -5.58
CA VAL A 114 -0.43 -7.15 -4.15
C VAL A 114 -0.59 -5.69 -3.68
N ILE A 115 -0.14 -4.73 -4.48
CA ILE A 115 -0.26 -3.29 -4.15
C ILE A 115 -1.74 -2.88 -4.14
N ILE A 116 -2.53 -3.34 -5.11
CA ILE A 116 -3.96 -3.05 -5.19
C ILE A 116 -4.71 -3.65 -4.01
N ASP A 117 -4.41 -4.88 -3.62
CA ASP A 117 -5.04 -5.52 -2.46
C ASP A 117 -4.79 -4.70 -1.18
N ARG A 118 -3.51 -4.37 -0.91
CA ARG A 118 -3.16 -3.52 0.22
C ARG A 118 -3.80 -2.12 0.15
N TYR A 119 -3.89 -1.54 -1.04
CA TYR A 119 -4.55 -0.25 -1.25
C TYR A 119 -6.07 -0.31 -0.96
N LYS A 120 -6.74 -1.39 -1.38
CA LYS A 120 -8.16 -1.63 -1.10
C LYS A 120 -8.39 -1.77 0.40
N LYS A 121 -7.62 -2.64 1.07
CA LYS A 121 -7.72 -2.87 2.52
C LYS A 121 -7.59 -1.56 3.30
N TYR A 122 -6.57 -0.77 2.97
CA TYR A 122 -6.34 0.54 3.57
C TYR A 122 -7.49 1.53 3.41
N LEU A 123 -8.11 1.57 2.22
CA LEU A 123 -9.28 2.41 1.97
C LEU A 123 -10.50 1.96 2.78
N ILE A 124 -10.72 0.65 2.87
CA ILE A 124 -11.87 0.06 3.56
C ILE A 124 -11.76 0.25 5.08
N GLU A 125 -10.59 0.02 5.67
CA GLU A 125 -10.36 0.20 7.12
C GLU A 125 -10.56 1.66 7.55
N GLY A 126 -9.98 2.59 6.81
CA GLY A 126 -10.20 4.02 7.03
C GLY A 126 -11.67 4.41 6.90
N LEU A 127 -12.35 3.92 5.86
CA LEU A 127 -13.78 4.16 5.67
C LEU A 127 -14.63 3.56 6.80
N ALA A 128 -14.34 2.34 7.25
CA ALA A 128 -15.09 1.65 8.30
C ALA A 128 -15.06 2.40 9.63
N VAL A 129 -13.88 2.88 10.06
CA VAL A 129 -13.75 3.73 11.25
C VAL A 129 -14.54 5.02 11.08
N GLY A 130 -14.42 5.66 9.92
CA GLY A 130 -15.12 6.92 9.62
C GLY A 130 -16.64 6.79 9.65
N VAL A 131 -17.16 5.76 9.00
CA VAL A 131 -18.60 5.51 8.96
C VAL A 131 -19.13 5.19 10.35
N ALA A 132 -18.41 4.40 11.16
CA ALA A 132 -18.83 4.08 12.52
C ALA A 132 -18.92 5.31 13.43
N PHE A 133 -17.96 6.23 13.37
CA PHE A 133 -18.03 7.49 14.12
C PHE A 133 -19.10 8.46 13.58
N GLY A 134 -19.29 8.52 12.26
CA GLY A 134 -20.34 9.34 11.64
C GLY A 134 -21.77 8.83 11.93
N ALA A 135 -21.91 7.53 12.21
CA ALA A 135 -23.18 6.88 12.52
C ALA A 135 -23.68 7.14 13.95
N ILE A 136 -22.85 7.71 14.84
CA ILE A 136 -23.16 7.85 16.27
C ILE A 136 -24.47 8.60 16.48
N GLY A 137 -25.42 7.96 17.17
CA GLY A 137 -26.73 8.53 17.47
C GLY A 137 -27.73 8.50 16.31
N LYS A 138 -27.36 7.93 15.14
CA LYS A 138 -28.26 7.77 13.99
C LYS A 138 -29.07 6.47 14.03
N THR A 139 -28.60 5.46 14.75
CA THR A 139 -29.33 4.21 15.01
C THR A 139 -29.12 3.77 16.46
N SER A 140 -29.98 2.92 16.99
CA SER A 140 -29.87 2.40 18.37
C SER A 140 -28.62 1.54 18.61
N SER A 141 -28.04 0.96 17.55
CA SER A 141 -26.81 0.16 17.61
C SER A 141 -25.53 0.97 17.34
N ALA A 142 -25.63 2.17 16.76
CA ALA A 142 -24.46 3.02 16.48
C ALA A 142 -24.17 3.95 17.67
N SER A 143 -23.45 3.41 18.66
CA SER A 143 -22.98 4.14 19.84
C SER A 143 -21.52 4.59 19.69
N PHE A 144 -21.12 5.59 20.49
CA PHE A 144 -19.71 5.96 20.61
C PHE A 144 -18.83 4.76 21.00
N GLU A 145 -19.37 3.87 21.84
CA GLU A 145 -18.66 2.68 22.30
C GLU A 145 -18.43 1.68 21.17
N SER A 146 -19.43 1.44 20.32
CA SER A 146 -19.28 0.58 19.13
C SER A 146 -18.24 1.13 18.15
N ALA A 147 -18.23 2.44 17.90
CA ALA A 147 -17.25 3.10 17.03
C ALA A 147 -15.84 3.09 17.63
N ARG A 148 -15.72 3.34 18.93
CA ARG A 148 -14.47 3.24 19.70
C ARG A 148 -13.89 1.83 19.64
N ASN A 149 -14.71 0.81 19.87
CA ASN A 149 -14.28 -0.58 19.91
C ASN A 149 -13.82 -1.05 18.52
N LEU A 150 -14.53 -0.66 17.45
CA LEU A 150 -14.08 -0.90 16.08
C LEU A 150 -12.73 -0.23 15.78
N ALA A 151 -12.56 1.03 16.17
CA ALA A 151 -11.31 1.76 15.95
C ALA A 151 -10.13 1.16 16.73
N ILE A 152 -10.35 0.70 17.97
CA ILE A 152 -9.36 -0.02 18.75
C ILE A 152 -9.02 -1.36 18.09
N GLY A 153 -10.03 -2.10 17.61
CA GLY A 153 -9.84 -3.38 16.92
C GLY A 153 -9.00 -3.26 15.66
N ILE A 154 -9.30 -2.27 14.81
CA ILE A 154 -8.50 -1.96 13.60
C ILE A 154 -7.09 -1.51 14.00
N GLY A 155 -6.96 -0.64 15.01
CA GLY A 155 -5.65 -0.19 15.51
C GLY A 155 -4.77 -1.34 16.02
N ILE A 156 -5.35 -2.37 16.64
CA ILE A 156 -4.61 -3.57 17.07
C ILE A 156 -4.17 -4.41 15.86
N GLN A 157 -5.01 -4.57 14.85
CA GLN A 157 -4.67 -5.30 13.62
C GLN A 157 -3.56 -4.61 12.81
N ASN A 158 -3.47 -3.28 12.93
CA ASN A 158 -2.48 -2.47 12.21
C ASN A 158 -1.15 -2.37 12.96
N PHE A 159 -1.07 -2.89 14.19
CA PHE A 159 0.18 -2.95 14.96
C PHE A 159 1.24 -3.88 14.32
N PRO A 160 0.93 -5.12 13.90
CA PRO A 160 1.84 -5.93 13.07
C PRO A 160 2.32 -5.23 11.79
N GLU A 161 1.44 -4.44 11.17
CA GLU A 161 1.75 -3.69 9.95
C GLU A 161 2.73 -2.54 10.25
N GLY A 162 2.51 -1.78 11.33
CA GLY A 162 3.45 -0.77 11.83
C GLY A 162 4.81 -1.36 12.24
N LEU A 163 4.86 -2.60 12.74
CA LEU A 163 6.12 -3.29 13.02
C LEU A 163 6.88 -3.66 11.74
N ALA A 164 6.18 -4.03 10.66
CA ALA A 164 6.79 -4.30 9.35
C ALA A 164 7.48 -3.07 8.75
N VAL A 165 7.00 -1.87 9.08
CA VAL A 165 7.66 -0.57 8.78
C VAL A 165 8.82 -0.29 9.73
N SER A 166 8.63 -0.58 11.03
CA SER A 166 9.59 -0.23 12.09
C SER A 166 10.89 -1.04 12.00
N LEU A 167 10.79 -2.34 11.68
CA LEU A 167 11.92 -3.27 11.74
C LEU A 167 13.01 -2.98 10.67
N PRO A 168 12.66 -2.70 9.40
CA PRO A 168 13.63 -2.27 8.39
C PRO A 168 14.32 -0.94 8.73
N LEU A 169 13.56 0.05 9.25
CA LEU A 169 14.13 1.33 9.70
C LEU A 169 15.14 1.14 10.83
N ARG A 170 14.87 0.20 11.74
CA ARG A 170 15.84 -0.17 12.78
C ARG A 170 17.07 -0.86 12.18
N GLY A 171 16.86 -1.75 11.19
CA GLY A 171 17.91 -2.42 10.43
C GLY A 171 18.81 -1.47 9.63
N SER A 172 18.29 -0.31 9.20
CA SER A 172 19.04 0.73 8.50
C SER A 172 19.79 1.69 9.44
N GLY A 173 19.93 1.36 10.73
CA GLY A 173 20.74 2.12 11.69
C GLY A 173 19.99 3.18 12.51
N MET A 174 18.66 3.29 12.37
CA MET A 174 17.86 4.22 13.17
C MET A 174 17.67 3.72 14.61
N SER A 175 17.45 4.63 15.57
CA SER A 175 17.21 4.24 16.97
C SER A 175 15.86 3.57 17.15
N THR A 176 15.78 2.57 18.04
CA THR A 176 14.59 1.73 18.28
C THR A 176 13.33 2.55 18.49
N TRP A 177 13.42 3.63 19.27
CA TRP A 177 12.29 4.51 19.55
C TRP A 177 11.84 5.31 18.33
N LYS A 178 12.78 5.80 17.51
CA LYS A 178 12.43 6.50 16.26
C LYS A 178 11.78 5.54 15.27
N SER A 179 12.37 4.38 15.05
CA SER A 179 11.83 3.35 14.16
C SER A 179 10.42 2.92 14.56
N PHE A 180 10.18 2.70 15.86
CA PHE A 180 8.86 2.39 16.41
C PHE A 180 7.85 3.51 16.15
N TRP A 181 8.19 4.75 16.47
CA TRP A 181 7.31 5.89 16.21
C TRP A 181 6.96 6.04 14.74
N TYR A 182 7.91 5.78 13.85
CA TYR A 182 7.69 5.85 12.42
C TYR A 182 6.76 4.75 11.89
N GLY A 183 6.83 3.54 12.45
CA GLY A 183 5.83 2.51 12.18
C GLY A 183 4.43 2.94 12.59
N GLN A 184 4.27 3.52 13.77
CA GLN A 184 2.96 4.01 14.24
C GLN A 184 2.43 5.19 13.41
N LEU A 185 3.32 6.08 12.94
CA LEU A 185 2.94 7.22 12.10
C LEU A 185 2.51 6.80 10.69
N SER A 186 3.00 5.67 10.17
CA SER A 186 2.60 5.17 8.84
C SER A 186 1.10 4.82 8.75
N GLY A 187 0.51 4.35 9.86
CA GLY A 187 -0.92 4.05 9.97
C GLY A 187 -1.82 5.29 10.13
N MET A 188 -1.27 6.50 10.29
CA MET A 188 -2.07 7.71 10.56
C MET A 188 -2.96 8.20 9.42
N VAL A 189 -2.87 7.62 8.23
CA VAL A 189 -3.80 7.94 7.15
C VAL A 189 -5.18 7.32 7.35
N GLU A 190 -5.30 6.24 8.12
CA GLU A 190 -6.59 5.67 8.49
C GLU A 190 -7.46 6.68 9.25
N PRO A 191 -6.96 7.44 10.25
CA PRO A 191 -7.67 8.57 10.83
C PRO A 191 -8.16 9.61 9.81
N ILE A 192 -7.37 9.92 8.78
CA ILE A 192 -7.72 10.92 7.75
C ILE A 192 -8.85 10.39 6.86
N ALA A 193 -8.73 9.14 6.40
CA ALA A 193 -9.77 8.45 5.66
C ALA A 193 -11.04 8.27 6.51
N GLY A 194 -10.89 8.05 7.82
CA GLY A 194 -11.97 8.01 8.79
C GLY A 194 -12.70 9.34 8.92
N VAL A 195 -11.98 10.46 9.03
CA VAL A 195 -12.62 11.79 9.06
C VAL A 195 -13.39 12.07 7.75
N LEU A 196 -12.83 11.70 6.60
CA LEU A 196 -13.52 11.84 5.31
C LEU A 196 -14.75 10.92 5.19
N GLY A 197 -14.67 9.69 5.69
CA GLY A 197 -15.78 8.75 5.76
C GLY A 197 -16.90 9.25 6.67
N ALA A 198 -16.55 9.82 7.83
CA ALA A 198 -17.49 10.43 8.76
C ALA A 198 -18.20 11.66 8.14
N LEU A 199 -17.46 12.50 7.43
CA LEU A 199 -18.00 13.65 6.70
C LEU A 199 -18.94 13.25 5.56
N ALA A 200 -18.57 12.22 4.78
CA ALA A 200 -19.41 11.68 3.71
C ALA A 200 -20.73 11.11 4.25
N VAL A 201 -20.69 10.51 5.44
CA VAL A 201 -21.84 9.95 6.15
C VAL A 201 -22.86 11.01 6.56
N VAL A 202 -22.41 12.19 7.00
CA VAL A 202 -23.31 13.30 7.39
C VAL A 202 -24.17 13.77 6.21
N LEU A 203 -23.71 13.57 4.97
CA LEU A 203 -24.42 13.98 3.75
C LEU A 203 -25.32 12.89 3.17
N ALA A 204 -25.23 11.64 3.64
CA ALA A 204 -25.84 10.46 3.02
C ALA A 204 -26.49 9.50 4.04
N GLU A 205 -27.19 10.03 5.03
CA GLU A 205 -27.80 9.30 6.14
C GLU A 205 -28.66 8.06 5.73
N PRO A 206 -29.46 8.07 4.64
CA PRO A 206 -30.21 6.89 4.20
C PRO A 206 -29.34 5.76 3.61
N LEU A 207 -28.14 6.09 3.13
CA LEU A 207 -27.21 5.13 2.51
C LEU A 207 -26.33 4.41 3.55
N LEU A 208 -26.36 4.89 4.79
CA LEU A 208 -25.48 4.47 5.88
C LEU A 208 -25.55 2.96 6.21
N PRO A 209 -26.73 2.31 6.26
CA PRO A 209 -26.81 0.87 6.49
C PRO A 209 -26.21 0.07 5.34
N TYR A 210 -26.38 0.56 4.11
CA TYR A 210 -25.83 -0.06 2.90
C TYR A 210 -24.31 0.10 2.83
N ALA A 211 -23.77 1.26 3.23
CA ALA A 211 -22.33 1.51 3.31
C ALA A 211 -21.66 0.62 4.36
N LEU A 212 -22.26 0.48 5.55
CA LEU A 212 -21.78 -0.44 6.59
C LEU A 212 -21.82 -1.90 6.13
N ALA A 213 -22.94 -2.33 5.53
CA ALA A 213 -23.07 -3.68 4.98
C ALA A 213 -22.06 -3.95 3.85
N PHE A 214 -21.82 -2.95 2.99
CA PHE A 214 -20.82 -3.02 1.93
C PHE A 214 -19.39 -3.13 2.49
N ALA A 215 -19.03 -2.29 3.46
CA ALA A 215 -17.70 -2.34 4.10
C ALA A 215 -17.46 -3.68 4.81
N ALA A 216 -18.46 -4.17 5.55
CA ALA A 216 -18.40 -5.48 6.20
C ALA A 216 -18.25 -6.62 5.18
N GLY A 217 -19.05 -6.61 4.11
CA GLY A 217 -18.98 -7.60 3.04
C GLY A 217 -17.65 -7.57 2.29
N ALA A 218 -17.10 -6.38 2.03
CA ALA A 218 -15.81 -6.21 1.39
C ALA A 218 -14.65 -6.77 2.24
N MET A 219 -14.67 -6.56 3.57
CA MET A 219 -13.67 -7.14 4.47
C MET A 219 -13.77 -8.67 4.52
N VAL A 220 -14.98 -9.23 4.50
CA VAL A 220 -15.16 -10.69 4.41
C VAL A 220 -14.61 -11.23 3.09
N TYR A 221 -14.86 -10.56 1.97
CA TYR A 221 -14.30 -10.93 0.66
C TYR A 221 -12.78 -10.92 0.67
N VAL A 222 -12.12 -9.85 1.13
CA VAL A 222 -10.65 -9.75 1.19
C VAL A 222 -10.06 -10.88 2.04
N VAL A 223 -10.68 -11.20 3.19
CA VAL A 223 -10.19 -12.29 4.05
C VAL A 223 -10.30 -13.65 3.34
N VAL A 224 -11.42 -13.92 2.67
CA VAL A 224 -11.71 -15.22 2.07
C VAL A 224 -10.98 -15.43 0.74
N ASP A 225 -10.90 -14.40 -0.10
CA ASP A 225 -10.36 -14.50 -1.46
C ASP A 225 -8.84 -14.28 -1.51
N ASP A 226 -8.31 -13.42 -0.64
CA ASP A 226 -6.90 -13.05 -0.65
C ASP A 226 -6.14 -13.67 0.53
N ILE A 227 -6.50 -13.31 1.78
CA ILE A 227 -5.68 -13.63 2.97
C ILE A 227 -5.62 -15.14 3.25
N ILE A 228 -6.76 -15.84 3.23
CA ILE A 228 -6.81 -17.28 3.53
C ILE A 228 -6.06 -18.10 2.45
N PRO A 229 -6.31 -17.90 1.14
CA PRO A 229 -5.59 -18.63 0.09
C PRO A 229 -4.09 -18.34 0.10
N GLU A 230 -3.67 -17.09 0.30
CA GLU A 230 -2.24 -16.74 0.37
C GLU A 230 -1.53 -17.46 1.52
N ALA A 231 -2.16 -17.56 2.68
CA ALA A 231 -1.62 -18.28 3.83
C ALA A 231 -1.48 -19.79 3.58
N GLN A 232 -2.40 -20.38 2.82
CA GLN A 232 -2.34 -21.80 2.42
C GLN A 232 -1.22 -22.05 1.40
N VAL A 233 -1.12 -21.20 0.38
CA VAL A 233 -0.09 -21.28 -0.67
C VAL A 233 1.32 -21.08 -0.09
N SER A 234 1.45 -20.25 0.94
CA SER A 234 2.71 -19.99 1.64
C SER A 234 3.16 -21.14 2.57
N GLY A 235 2.46 -22.28 2.59
CA GLY A 235 2.80 -23.46 3.39
C GLY A 235 2.47 -23.37 4.88
N ASN A 236 1.89 -22.26 5.33
CA ASN A 236 1.61 -21.97 6.75
C ASN A 236 0.13 -22.13 7.13
N GLY A 237 -0.66 -22.83 6.31
CA GLY A 237 -2.12 -22.88 6.45
C GLY A 237 -2.64 -23.24 7.86
N LYS A 238 -2.04 -24.24 8.52
CA LYS A 238 -2.43 -24.62 9.90
C LYS A 238 -2.13 -23.53 10.92
N LEU A 239 -0.95 -22.90 10.83
CA LEU A 239 -0.57 -21.83 11.74
C LEU A 239 -1.47 -20.61 11.54
N ALA A 240 -1.74 -20.26 10.28
CA ALA A 240 -2.64 -19.18 9.91
C ALA A 240 -4.05 -19.40 10.48
N SER A 241 -4.63 -20.59 10.33
CA SER A 241 -5.94 -20.91 10.91
C SER A 241 -5.97 -20.76 12.43
N TRP A 242 -4.96 -21.25 13.16
CA TRP A 242 -4.86 -21.09 14.61
C TRP A 242 -4.75 -19.61 15.01
N THR A 243 -3.91 -18.84 14.32
CA THR A 243 -3.77 -17.40 14.60
C THR A 243 -5.02 -16.61 14.24
N SER A 244 -5.79 -17.01 13.22
CA SER A 244 -7.08 -16.39 12.89
C SER A 244 -8.13 -16.65 13.96
N ILE A 245 -8.20 -17.87 14.52
CA ILE A 245 -9.10 -18.19 15.64
C ILE A 245 -8.76 -17.34 16.86
N VAL A 246 -7.47 -17.26 17.22
CA VAL A 246 -7.01 -16.43 18.34
C VAL A 246 -7.34 -14.95 18.10
N GLY A 247 -7.05 -14.43 16.90
CA GLY A 247 -7.38 -13.05 16.54
C GLY A 247 -8.88 -12.75 16.62
N PHE A 248 -9.73 -13.67 16.16
CA PHE A 248 -11.19 -13.57 16.28
C PHE A 248 -11.65 -13.54 17.74
N VAL A 249 -11.13 -14.43 18.58
CA VAL A 249 -11.45 -14.48 20.01
C VAL A 249 -11.02 -13.19 20.71
N VAL A 250 -9.84 -12.65 20.39
CA VAL A 250 -9.36 -11.38 20.93
C VAL A 250 -10.29 -10.24 20.51
N MET A 251 -10.66 -10.17 19.23
CA MET A 251 -11.57 -9.13 18.74
C MET A 251 -12.96 -9.21 19.39
N MET A 252 -13.54 -10.41 19.50
CA MET A 252 -14.83 -10.61 20.18
C MET A 252 -14.76 -10.28 21.68
N SER A 253 -13.64 -10.58 22.33
CA SER A 253 -13.43 -10.23 23.74
C SER A 253 -13.33 -8.72 23.93
N LEU A 254 -12.74 -8.00 22.98
CA LEU A 254 -12.68 -6.53 22.99
C LEU A 254 -14.05 -5.91 22.73
N ASP A 255 -14.81 -6.45 21.77
CA ASP A 255 -16.15 -5.95 21.42
C ASP A 255 -17.12 -6.09 22.60
N VAL A 256 -17.13 -7.25 23.25
CA VAL A 256 -17.99 -7.55 24.41
C VAL A 256 -17.46 -6.93 25.71
N GLY A 257 -16.14 -6.89 25.90
CA GLY A 257 -15.53 -6.45 27.16
C GLY A 257 -15.36 -4.94 27.29
N LEU A 258 -15.42 -4.18 26.19
CA LEU A 258 -15.36 -2.72 26.18
C LEU A 258 -16.73 -2.08 25.89
N GLY A 259 -17.81 -2.86 25.95
CA GLY A 259 -19.21 -2.42 25.82
C GLY A 259 -19.97 -2.50 27.13
#